data_AF-A0A535JDQ3-F1
#
_entry.id   AF-A0A535JDQ3-F1
#
_cell.length_a   1.000
_cell.length_b   1.000
_cell.length_c   1.000
_cell.angle_alpha   90.00
_cell.angle_beta   90.00
_cell.angle_gamma   90.00
#
_symmetry.space_group_name_H-M   'P 1'
#
loop_
_entity.id
_entity.type
_entity.pdbx_description
1 polymer ?
#
loop_
_entity_poly.entity_id
_entity_poly.type
_entity_poly.pdbx_seq_one_letter_code
_entity_poly.pdbx_strand_id
1 'polypeptide(L)'
;QAVDAERCTVYIVNLKKKELWARVAQRTATEIRLPMGQGLAGQSALTGETINVPDAYADARFDRNVDLRTGFRTLNMLVVPVWGSDGQSVVGVIQALNKRNGAFERRDQMLLEQIAETVGPVLEHIPIDG
;
A
#
# COMPACT_ATOMS: atom_id res chain seq x y z
N GLN A 1 15.38 0.72 -8.38
CA GLN A 1 14.14 0.93 -7.63
C GLN A 1 13.21 1.74 -8.50
N ALA A 2 11.96 1.32 -8.72
CA ALA A 2 11.06 2.02 -9.64
C ALA A 2 10.53 3.35 -9.08
N VAL A 3 10.45 3.45 -7.75
CA VAL A 3 10.23 4.70 -7.02
C VAL A 3 11.28 4.78 -5.91
N ASP A 4 12.01 5.91 -5.85
CA ASP A 4 13.09 6.16 -4.88
C ASP A 4 12.55 6.41 -3.45
N ALA A 5 12.09 5.34 -2.80
CA ALA A 5 11.44 5.34 -1.49
C ALA A 5 12.29 4.64 -0.43
N GLU A 6 12.11 5.01 0.83
CA GLU A 6 12.75 4.33 1.96
C GLU A 6 12.19 2.92 2.15
N ARG A 7 10.88 2.77 1.97
CA ARG A 7 10.19 1.49 2.13
C ARG A 7 9.06 1.36 1.12
N CYS A 8 8.95 0.17 0.53
CA CYS A 8 7.77 -0.22 -0.23
C CYS A 8 7.10 -1.41 0.47
N THR A 9 5.78 -1.47 0.44
CA THR A 9 4.98 -2.56 0.97
C THR A 9 3.93 -2.95 -0.06
N VAL A 10 3.77 -4.24 -0.28
CA VAL A 10 2.69 -4.81 -1.10
C VAL A 10 1.75 -5.50 -0.14
N TYR A 11 0.50 -5.07 -0.15
CA TYR A 11 -0.59 -5.72 0.55
C TYR A 11 -1.41 -6.56 -0.40
N ILE A 12 -1.90 -7.69 0.09
CA ILE A 12 -2.86 -8.56 -0.58
C ILE A 12 -4.21 -8.34 0.08
N VAL A 13 -5.26 -8.15 -0.71
CA VAL A 13 -6.63 -7.94 -0.23
C VAL A 13 -7.32 -9.28 -0.04
N ASN A 14 -7.84 -9.53 1.17
CA ASN A 14 -8.78 -10.60 1.45
C ASN A 14 -10.21 -10.04 1.45
N LEU A 15 -10.92 -10.16 0.33
CA LEU A 15 -12.28 -9.63 0.18
C LEU A 15 -13.29 -10.31 1.13
N LYS A 16 -13.11 -11.60 1.45
CA LYS A 16 -14.02 -12.33 2.34
C LYS A 16 -13.97 -11.78 3.77
N LYS A 17 -12.76 -11.46 4.24
CA LYS A 17 -12.53 -10.91 5.58
C LYS A 17 -12.51 -9.38 5.62
N LYS A 18 -12.52 -8.72 4.45
CA LYS A 18 -12.39 -7.27 4.29
C LYS A 18 -11.14 -6.72 4.99
N GLU A 19 -10.01 -7.38 4.78
CA GLU A 19 -8.70 -7.00 5.35
C GLU A 19 -7.60 -7.00 4.29
N LEU A 20 -6.55 -6.22 4.54
CA LEU A 20 -5.31 -6.24 3.79
C LEU A 20 -4.23 -6.92 4.64
N TRP A 21 -3.41 -7.73 3.99
CA TRP A 21 -2.32 -8.46 4.62
C TRP A 21 -1.00 -8.15 3.91
N ALA A 22 0.05 -7.85 4.69
CA ALA A 22 1.41 -7.75 4.18
C ALA A 22 2.41 -8.35 5.16
N ARG A 23 3.48 -8.93 4.62
CA ARG A 23 4.64 -9.35 5.40
C ARG A 23 5.77 -8.34 5.21
N VAL A 24 6.22 -7.74 6.31
CA VAL A 24 7.31 -6.76 6.25
C VAL A 24 8.62 -7.41 6.69
N ALA A 25 9.61 -7.38 5.79
CA ALA A 25 10.98 -7.80 6.09
C ALA A 25 11.71 -6.71 6.90
N GLN A 26 11.45 -6.65 8.20
CA GLN A 26 12.26 -5.89 9.17
C GLN A 26 12.89 -6.86 10.18
N ARG A 27 13.69 -6.34 11.12
CA ARG A 27 14.48 -7.08 12.13
C ARG A 27 13.72 -8.20 12.86
N THR A 28 12.40 -8.14 12.86
CA THR A 28 11.47 -9.25 13.11
C THR A 28 10.46 -9.29 11.96
N ALA A 29 10.25 -10.46 11.33
CA ALA A 29 9.23 -10.65 10.31
C ALA A 29 7.85 -10.42 10.95
N THR A 30 7.37 -9.19 10.87
CA THR A 30 6.11 -8.77 11.48
C THR A 30 5.04 -8.72 10.40
N GLU A 31 3.94 -9.40 10.64
CA GLU A 31 2.75 -9.30 9.80
C GLU A 31 2.03 -7.99 10.07
N ILE A 32 1.64 -7.30 9.01
CA ILE A 32 0.73 -6.16 9.08
C ILE A 32 -0.61 -6.63 8.53
N ARG A 33 -1.64 -6.55 9.38
CA ARG A 33 -3.04 -6.72 9.00
C ARG A 33 -3.77 -5.43 9.30
N LEU A 34 -4.55 -4.95 8.32
CA LEU A 34 -5.43 -3.80 8.51
C LEU A 34 -6.81 -4.06 7.86
N PRO A 35 -7.92 -3.62 8.46
CA PRO A 35 -9.22 -3.59 7.82
C PRO A 35 -9.21 -2.76 6.52
N MET A 36 -10.03 -3.17 5.55
CA MET A 36 -10.37 -2.31 4.42
C MET A 36 -11.02 -1.01 4.93
N GLY A 37 -10.66 0.10 4.31
CA GLY A 37 -11.04 1.46 4.74
C GLY A 37 -10.20 2.04 5.89
N GLN A 38 -9.39 1.25 6.60
CA GLN A 38 -8.52 1.77 7.65
C GLN A 38 -7.18 2.24 7.09
N GLY A 39 -6.80 3.47 7.43
CA GLY A 39 -5.58 4.06 6.90
C GLY A 39 -5.67 4.33 5.40
N LEU A 40 -4.63 4.96 4.86
CA LEU A 40 -4.56 5.28 3.43
C LEU A 40 -4.47 4.02 2.54
N ALA A 41 -3.81 2.96 3.02
CA ALA A 41 -3.77 1.67 2.29
C ALA A 41 -5.15 1.01 2.23
N GLY A 42 -5.86 0.92 3.37
CA GLY A 42 -7.20 0.36 3.41
C GLY A 42 -8.21 1.18 2.62
N GLN A 43 -8.07 2.51 2.61
CA GLN A 43 -8.92 3.39 1.83
C GLN A 43 -8.71 3.23 0.32
N SER A 44 -7.45 3.12 -0.13
CA SER A 44 -7.15 2.83 -1.54
C SER A 44 -7.74 1.49 -1.96
N ALA A 45 -7.64 0.44 -1.13
CA ALA A 45 -8.28 -0.84 -1.39
C ALA A 45 -9.81 -0.76 -1.47
N LEU A 46 -10.44 0.11 -0.67
CA LEU A 46 -11.90 0.26 -0.64
C LEU A 46 -12.42 1.07 -1.84
N THR A 47 -11.69 2.10 -2.24
CA THR A 47 -12.14 3.08 -3.24
C THR A 47 -11.62 2.80 -4.65
N GLY A 48 -10.51 2.06 -4.76
CA GLY A 48 -9.82 1.92 -6.04
C GLY A 48 -9.09 3.19 -6.48
N GLU A 49 -8.89 4.15 -5.56
CA GLU A 49 -8.20 5.40 -5.86
C GLU A 49 -6.71 5.33 -5.51
N THR A 50 -5.88 5.89 -6.40
CA THR A 50 -4.49 6.23 -6.09
C THR A 50 -4.46 7.43 -5.16
N ILE A 51 -3.68 7.34 -4.08
CA ILE A 51 -3.59 8.38 -3.06
C ILE A 51 -2.13 8.80 -2.87
N ASN A 52 -1.83 10.07 -3.14
CA ASN A 52 -0.50 10.67 -2.93
C ASN A 52 -0.58 11.73 -1.83
N VAL A 53 0.17 11.53 -0.75
CA VAL A 53 0.12 12.37 0.46
C VAL A 53 1.52 12.94 0.75
N PRO A 54 1.69 14.27 0.67
CA PRO A 54 2.98 14.92 0.91
C PRO A 54 3.36 15.03 2.39
N ASP A 55 2.38 14.99 3.30
CA ASP A 55 2.60 14.89 4.76
C ASP A 55 1.58 13.92 5.36
N ALA A 56 2.06 12.74 5.73
CA ALA A 56 1.23 11.67 6.29
C ALA A 56 0.61 12.07 7.64
N TYR A 57 1.30 12.83 8.49
CA TYR A 57 0.78 13.17 9.81
C TYR A 57 -0.24 14.32 9.77
N ALA A 58 -0.25 15.09 8.69
CA ALA A 58 -1.27 16.11 8.41
C ALA A 58 -2.55 15.53 7.78
N ASP A 59 -2.50 14.35 7.18
CA ASP A 59 -3.68 13.70 6.58
C ASP A 59 -4.49 12.95 7.65
N ALA A 60 -5.75 13.34 7.84
CA ALA A 60 -6.65 12.74 8.84
C ALA A 60 -6.93 11.25 8.62
N ARG A 61 -6.70 10.75 7.39
CA ARG A 61 -6.93 9.36 7.00
C ARG A 61 -5.72 8.47 7.33
N PHE A 62 -4.58 9.04 7.72
CA PHE A 62 -3.38 8.29 8.07
C PHE A 62 -3.48 7.63 9.44
N ASP A 63 -3.24 6.32 9.49
CA ASP A 63 -3.23 5.53 10.73
C ASP A 63 -1.80 5.42 11.30
N ARG A 64 -1.56 6.14 12.39
CA ARG A 64 -0.26 6.20 13.10
C ARG A 64 0.05 4.92 13.88
N ASN A 65 -0.90 4.01 14.08
CA ASN A 65 -0.69 2.81 14.89
C ASN A 65 0.37 1.87 14.29
N VAL A 66 0.49 1.83 12.97
CA VAL A 66 1.52 1.01 12.29
C VAL A 66 2.93 1.57 12.55
N ASP A 67 3.09 2.89 12.44
CA ASP A 67 4.33 3.60 12.80
C ASP A 67 4.71 3.33 14.27
N LEU A 68 3.76 3.51 15.19
CA LEU A 68 3.97 3.29 16.64
C LEU A 68 4.40 1.85 16.95
N ARG A 69 3.77 0.86 16.31
CA ARG A 69 4.07 -0.57 16.54
C ARG A 69 5.40 -1.00 15.93
N THR A 70 5.78 -0.43 14.79
CA THR A 70 7.01 -0.82 14.07
C THR A 70 8.22 0.03 14.41
N GLY A 71 8.03 1.18 15.06
CA GLY A 71 9.06 2.19 15.28
C GLY A 71 9.46 2.95 14.01
N PHE A 72 8.74 2.74 12.90
CA PHE A 72 8.96 3.46 11.66
C PHE A 72 8.24 4.82 11.69
N ARG A 73 8.82 5.83 11.05
CA ARG A 73 8.17 7.13 10.90
C ARG A 73 7.86 7.40 9.44
N THR A 74 6.57 7.47 9.13
CA THR A 74 6.10 7.89 7.81
C THR A 74 6.05 9.42 7.73
N LEU A 75 6.63 9.97 6.65
CA LEU A 75 6.72 11.40 6.33
C LEU A 75 5.78 11.72 5.18
N ASN A 76 6.00 11.08 4.02
CA ASN A 76 5.14 11.18 2.85
C ASN A 76 4.89 9.77 2.29
N MET A 77 3.81 9.62 1.51
CA MET A 77 3.44 8.32 0.98
C MET A 77 2.65 8.38 -0.31
N LEU A 78 2.86 7.38 -1.15
CA LEU A 78 2.11 7.11 -2.36
C LEU A 78 1.50 5.71 -2.26
N VAL A 79 0.19 5.61 -2.48
CA VAL A 79 -0.59 4.38 -2.40
C VAL A 79 -1.31 4.17 -3.71
N VAL A 80 -1.12 3.01 -4.31
CA VAL A 80 -1.70 2.64 -5.61
C VAL A 80 -2.46 1.33 -5.44
N PRO A 81 -3.74 1.27 -5.88
CA PRO A 81 -4.51 0.03 -5.87
C PRO A 81 -3.99 -0.91 -6.97
N VAL A 82 -4.01 -2.20 -6.68
CA VAL A 82 -3.70 -3.26 -7.65
C VAL A 82 -5.01 -3.91 -8.06
N TRP A 83 -5.41 -3.69 -9.31
CA TRP A 83 -6.61 -4.29 -9.89
C TRP A 83 -6.36 -5.75 -10.29
N GLY A 84 -7.36 -6.59 -10.07
CA GLY A 84 -7.39 -7.95 -10.58
C GLY A 84 -7.55 -7.98 -12.09
N SER A 85 -7.40 -9.17 -12.68
CA SER A 85 -7.51 -9.35 -14.13
C SER A 85 -8.90 -9.01 -14.68
N ASP A 86 -9.91 -8.99 -13.82
CA ASP A 86 -11.29 -8.58 -14.12
C ASP A 86 -11.47 -7.06 -14.32
N GLY A 87 -10.51 -6.25 -13.85
CA GLY A 87 -10.59 -4.79 -13.82
C GLY A 87 -11.72 -4.24 -12.94
N GLN A 88 -12.35 -5.08 -12.10
CA GLN A 88 -13.50 -4.73 -11.26
C GLN A 88 -13.18 -4.79 -9.78
N SER A 89 -12.21 -5.62 -9.38
CA SER A 89 -11.85 -5.81 -7.98
C SER A 89 -10.41 -5.41 -7.70
N VAL A 90 -10.19 -4.75 -6.56
CA VAL A 90 -8.85 -4.48 -6.05
C VAL A 90 -8.36 -5.72 -5.30
N VAL A 91 -7.30 -6.37 -5.81
CA VAL A 91 -6.71 -7.59 -5.26
C VAL A 91 -5.49 -7.31 -4.38
N GLY A 92 -4.98 -6.08 -4.41
CA GLY A 92 -3.84 -5.67 -3.62
C GLY A 92 -3.65 -4.16 -3.55
N VAL A 93 -2.65 -3.71 -2.81
CA VAL A 93 -2.25 -2.30 -2.72
C VAL A 93 -0.73 -2.22 -2.68
N ILE A 94 -0.14 -1.35 -3.48
CA ILE A 94 1.27 -0.99 -3.39
C ILE A 94 1.39 0.33 -2.66
N GLN A 95 2.18 0.34 -1.59
CA GLN A 95 2.45 1.52 -0.76
C GLN A 95 3.95 1.84 -0.81
N ALA A 96 4.31 3.05 -1.23
CA ALA A 96 5.66 3.60 -1.13
C ALA A 96 5.70 4.66 -0.02
N LEU A 97 6.69 4.59 0.86
CA LEU A 97 6.84 5.43 2.03
C LEU A 97 8.17 6.17 1.99
N ASN A 98 8.14 7.45 2.38
CA ASN A 98 9.29 8.33 2.51
C ASN A 98 10.13 8.36 1.22
N LYS A 99 9.67 9.13 0.23
CA LYS A 99 10.49 9.51 -0.92
C LYS A 99 11.80 10.10 -0.39
N ARG A 100 12.95 9.58 -0.86
CA ARG A 100 14.26 9.99 -0.35
C ARG A 100 14.60 11.43 -0.71
N ASN A 101 14.10 11.89 -1.85
CA ASN A 101 14.37 13.21 -2.42
C ASN A 101 13.04 13.90 -2.74
N GLY A 102 12.56 14.75 -1.83
CA GLY A 102 11.33 15.53 -2.02
C GLY A 102 10.03 14.75 -1.77
N ALA A 103 9.00 15.07 -2.54
CA ALA A 103 7.69 14.41 -2.50
C ALA A 103 7.52 13.45 -3.70
N PHE A 104 6.56 12.53 -3.63
CA PHE A 104 6.21 11.72 -4.80
C PHE A 104 5.57 12.60 -5.87
N GLU A 105 6.13 12.54 -7.07
CA GLU A 105 5.65 13.32 -8.20
C GLU A 105 4.75 12.49 -9.12
N ARG A 106 4.11 13.14 -10.11
CA ARG A 106 3.28 12.47 -11.10
C ARG A 106 4.02 11.34 -11.82
N ARG A 107 5.33 11.48 -12.05
CA ARG A 107 6.15 10.43 -12.66
C ARG A 107 6.27 9.21 -11.75
N ASP A 108 6.45 9.40 -10.45
CA ASP A 108 6.49 8.30 -9.48
C ASP A 108 5.15 7.56 -9.45
N GLN A 109 4.05 8.32 -9.47
CA GLN A 109 2.70 7.77 -9.53
C GLN A 109 2.49 6.89 -10.77
N MET A 110 2.76 7.42 -11.97
CA MET A 110 2.60 6.65 -13.21
C MET A 110 3.45 5.38 -13.24
N LEU A 111 4.69 5.46 -12.73
CA LEU A 111 5.57 4.28 -12.66
C LEU A 111 5.02 3.23 -11.69
N LEU A 112 4.49 3.64 -10.54
CA LEU A 112 3.94 2.72 -9.56
C LEU A 112 2.62 2.09 -10.02
N GLU A 113 1.80 2.85 -10.75
CA GLU A 113 0.58 2.36 -11.42
C GLU A 113 0.90 1.30 -12.49
N GLN A 114 1.91 1.52 -13.33
CA GLN A 114 2.35 0.51 -14.32
C GLN A 114 2.85 -0.78 -13.65
N ILE A 115 3.53 -0.66 -12.51
CA ILE A 115 3.94 -1.84 -11.73
C ILE A 115 2.72 -2.54 -11.15
N ALA A 116 1.75 -1.79 -10.62
CA ALA A 116 0.51 -2.37 -10.10
C ALA A 116 -0.21 -3.21 -11.16
N GLU A 117 -0.34 -2.70 -12.39
CA GLU A 117 -0.92 -3.44 -13.52
C GLU A 117 -0.20 -4.76 -13.81
N THR A 118 1.13 -4.79 -13.67
CA THR A 118 1.93 -5.99 -13.94
C THR A 118 1.81 -7.03 -12.82
N VAL A 119 1.56 -6.60 -11.58
CA VAL A 119 1.56 -7.48 -10.40
C VAL A 119 0.16 -8.04 -10.10
N GLY A 120 -0.91 -7.40 -10.60
CA GLY A 120 -2.30 -7.81 -10.37
C GLY A 120 -2.60 -9.31 -10.60
N PRO A 121 -2.27 -9.87 -11.78
CA PRO A 121 -2.51 -11.30 -12.06
C PRO A 121 -1.78 -12.25 -11.10
N VAL A 122 -0.65 -11.82 -10.53
CA VAL A 122 0.11 -12.62 -9.56
C VAL A 122 -0.60 -12.61 -8.21
N LEU A 123 -1.04 -11.45 -7.72
CA LEU A 123 -1.68 -11.34 -6.41
C LEU A 123 -3.03 -12.07 -6.35
N GLU A 124 -3.78 -12.09 -7.46
CA GLU A 124 -5.07 -12.77 -7.59
C GLU A 124 -4.97 -14.28 -7.31
N HIS A 125 -3.79 -14.87 -7.46
CA HIS A 125 -3.55 -16.30 -7.26
C HIS A 125 -2.77 -16.63 -5.99
N ILE A 126 -2.42 -15.63 -5.17
CA ILE A 126 -1.76 -15.92 -3.89
C ILE A 126 -2.81 -16.46 -2.92
N PRO A 127 -2.63 -17.70 -2.40
CA PRO A 127 -3.50 -18.21 -1.36
C PRO A 127 -3.32 -17.37 -0.09
N ILE A 128 -4.39 -16.72 0.33
CA ILE A 128 -4.44 -16.04 1.62
C ILE A 128 -5.05 -17.03 2.60
N ASP A 129 -4.20 -17.65 3.43
CA ASP A 129 -4.67 -18.52 4.50
C ASP A 129 -5.60 -17.73 5.45
N GLY A 130 -6.77 -18.31 5.70
CA GLY A 130 -7.76 -17.78 6.64
C GLY A 130 -7.32 -18.01 8.07
#